data_AF-A0A820PK12-F1
#
_entry.id   AF-A0A820PK12-F1
#
_cell.length_a   1.000
_cell.length_b   1.000
_cell.length_c   1.000
_cell.angle_alpha   90.00
_cell.angle_beta   90.00
_cell.angle_gamma   90.00
#
_symmetry.space_group_name_H-M   'P 1'
#
loop_
_entity.id
_entity.type
_entity.pdbx_description
1 polymer ?
#
loop_
_entity_poly.entity_id
_entity_poly.type
_entity_poly.pdbx_seq_one_letter_code
_entity_poly.pdbx_strand_id
1 'polypeptide(L)'
;MGLEPTEDHLNPVHVLQELENQLPDNAILIGDGGDFVATAAYVLRPRAPLTWLDPGAFGTLGVGAGFALGAKLVRPEASVWIVYGDGALGYSIMEYDTFIRHKIPIISIVGNDACWSQIARDQVPLLGSIVGCSLEVRLYIFK
;
A
#
# COMPACT_ATOMS: atom_id res chain seq x y z
N MET A 1 -5.56 -19.95 6.66
CA MET A 1 -6.00 -18.77 7.43
C MET A 1 -6.25 -17.53 6.55
N GLY A 2 -6.11 -17.60 5.22
CA GLY A 2 -6.18 -16.43 4.34
C GLY A 2 -7.23 -16.49 3.23
N LEU A 3 -8.24 -17.37 3.30
CA LEU A 3 -9.30 -17.46 2.28
C LEU A 3 -10.72 -17.51 2.88
N GLU A 4 -10.85 -17.40 4.20
CA GLU A 4 -12.17 -17.38 4.83
C GLU A 4 -12.86 -16.04 4.53
N PRO A 5 -14.16 -16.05 4.17
CA PRO A 5 -14.96 -14.83 4.07
C PRO A 5 -14.96 -14.10 5.40
N THR A 6 -14.63 -12.81 5.37
CA THR A 6 -14.83 -11.90 6.50
C THR A 6 -16.20 -11.24 6.34
N GLU A 7 -17.06 -11.32 7.37
CA GLU A 7 -18.45 -10.82 7.28
C GLU A 7 -18.50 -9.29 7.05
N ASP A 8 -17.53 -8.53 7.57
CA ASP A 8 -17.53 -7.06 7.55
C ASP A 8 -16.34 -6.41 6.79
N HIS A 9 -15.32 -7.18 6.42
CA HIS A 9 -14.08 -6.65 5.84
C HIS A 9 -13.67 -7.40 4.57
N LEU A 10 -12.62 -6.92 3.90
CA LEU A 10 -12.02 -7.62 2.78
C LEU A 10 -10.82 -8.44 3.27
N ASN A 11 -10.70 -9.66 2.76
CA ASN A 11 -9.52 -10.47 2.97
C ASN A 11 -8.35 -9.91 2.12
N PRO A 12 -7.24 -9.46 2.73
CA PRO A 12 -6.17 -8.78 2.00
C PRO A 12 -5.46 -9.71 1.00
N VAL A 13 -5.34 -11.00 1.30
CA VAL A 13 -4.75 -11.99 0.37
C VAL A 13 -5.62 -12.13 -0.87
N HIS A 14 -6.94 -12.22 -0.69
CA HIS A 14 -7.86 -12.33 -1.82
C HIS A 14 -7.85 -11.06 -2.68
N VAL A 15 -7.84 -9.87 -2.06
CA VAL A 15 -7.72 -8.60 -2.78
C VAL A 15 -6.44 -8.54 -3.61
N LEU A 16 -5.31 -8.96 -3.04
CA LEU A 16 -4.01 -8.94 -3.73
C LEU A 16 -3.93 -10.00 -4.85
N GLN A 17 -4.59 -11.15 -4.69
CA GLN A 17 -4.70 -12.15 -5.76
C GLN A 17 -5.53 -11.61 -6.94
N GLU A 18 -6.63 -10.94 -6.64
CA GLU A 18 -7.46 -10.33 -7.68
C GLU A 18 -6.72 -9.19 -8.39
N LEU A 19 -5.98 -8.37 -7.62
CA LEU A 19 -5.09 -7.37 -8.19
C LEU A 19 -4.06 -8.01 -9.13
N GLU A 20 -3.37 -9.07 -8.69
CA GLU A 20 -2.37 -9.76 -9.50
C GLU A 20 -2.92 -10.22 -10.86
N ASN A 21 -4.17 -10.71 -10.89
CA ASN A 21 -4.85 -11.13 -12.11
C ASN A 21 -5.18 -9.97 -13.06
N GLN A 22 -5.30 -8.74 -12.54
CA GLN A 22 -5.64 -7.54 -13.31
C GLN A 22 -4.42 -6.68 -13.68
N LEU A 23 -3.26 -6.92 -13.07
CA LEU A 23 -2.05 -6.14 -13.32
C LEU A 23 -1.53 -6.36 -14.74
N PRO A 24 -1.32 -5.27 -15.53
CA PRO A 24 -0.82 -5.38 -16.88
C PRO A 24 0.65 -5.81 -16.92
N ASP A 25 1.10 -6.34 -18.07
CA ASP A 25 2.48 -6.81 -18.26
C ASP A 25 3.53 -5.69 -18.16
N ASN A 26 3.12 -4.43 -18.35
CA ASN A 26 3.98 -3.25 -18.21
C ASN A 26 3.85 -2.57 -16.83
N ALA A 27 3.36 -3.28 -15.81
CA ALA A 27 3.19 -2.74 -14.48
C ALA A 27 4.53 -2.49 -13.77
N ILE A 28 4.63 -1.35 -13.08
CA ILE A 28 5.63 -1.07 -12.05
C ILE A 28 4.89 -0.94 -10.73
N LEU A 29 5.29 -1.75 -9.77
CA LEU A 29 4.72 -1.81 -8.43
C LEU A 29 5.61 -1.03 -7.46
N ILE A 30 4.99 -0.16 -6.67
CA ILE A 30 5.64 0.50 -5.54
C ILE A 30 4.94 0.05 -4.26
N GLY A 31 5.68 -0.58 -3.34
CA GLY A 31 5.18 -0.95 -2.02
C GLY A 31 5.55 0.10 -0.98
N ASP A 32 4.56 0.68 -0.31
CA ASP A 32 4.76 1.63 0.80
C ASP A 32 3.74 1.42 1.92
N GLY A 33 4.12 0.66 2.95
CA GLY A 33 3.33 0.51 4.17
C GLY A 33 3.29 -0.92 4.72
N GLY A 34 3.66 -1.04 6.00
CA GLY A 34 3.93 -2.27 6.76
C GLY A 34 3.24 -3.56 6.30
N ASP A 35 2.17 -3.96 7.01
CA ASP A 35 1.71 -5.34 6.96
C ASP A 35 1.01 -5.72 5.64
N PHE A 36 0.27 -4.76 5.06
CA PHE A 36 -0.40 -4.97 3.78
C PHE A 36 0.61 -5.15 2.64
N VAL A 37 1.69 -4.36 2.60
CA VAL A 37 2.77 -4.52 1.61
C VAL A 37 3.59 -5.77 1.87
N ALA A 38 3.82 -6.15 3.13
CA ALA A 38 4.45 -7.42 3.46
C ALA A 38 3.64 -8.59 2.85
N THR A 39 2.31 -8.55 2.96
CA THR A 39 1.43 -9.52 2.29
C THR A 39 1.52 -9.41 0.76
N ALA A 40 1.51 -8.20 0.20
CA ALA A 40 1.63 -7.96 -1.23
C ALA A 40 2.93 -8.52 -1.82
N ALA A 41 4.05 -8.42 -1.11
CA ALA A 41 5.34 -8.95 -1.56
C ALA A 41 5.37 -10.48 -1.72
N TYR A 42 4.48 -11.21 -1.02
CA TYR A 42 4.31 -12.66 -1.20
C TYR A 42 3.36 -13.02 -2.35
N VAL A 43 2.45 -12.12 -2.72
CA VAL A 43 1.36 -12.39 -3.67
C VAL A 43 1.67 -11.82 -5.06
N LEU A 44 2.01 -10.53 -5.13
CA LEU A 44 2.21 -9.80 -6.38
C LEU A 44 3.54 -10.17 -7.05
N ARG A 45 3.57 -10.19 -8.38
CA ARG A 45 4.76 -10.57 -9.16
C ARG A 45 5.30 -9.41 -10.01
N PRO A 46 6.54 -8.95 -9.79
CA PRO A 46 7.16 -7.96 -10.66
C PRO A 46 7.34 -8.55 -12.07
N ARG A 47 7.01 -7.77 -13.11
CA ARG A 47 7.01 -8.26 -14.50
C ARG A 47 8.42 -8.30 -15.12
N ALA A 48 9.36 -7.55 -14.56
CA ALA A 48 10.78 -7.51 -14.97
C ALA A 48 11.69 -7.02 -13.82
N PRO A 49 13.02 -7.12 -13.94
CA PRO A 49 13.94 -6.45 -13.00
C PRO A 49 13.60 -4.96 -12.88
N LEU A 50 13.71 -4.42 -11.66
CA LEU A 50 13.44 -3.00 -11.36
C LEU A 50 11.96 -2.58 -11.59
N THR A 51 11.02 -3.52 -11.53
CA THR A 51 9.57 -3.23 -11.57
C THR A 51 8.86 -3.41 -10.23
N TRP A 52 9.63 -3.63 -9.16
CA TRP A 52 9.19 -3.54 -7.77
C TRP A 52 10.11 -2.57 -7.04
N LEU A 53 9.53 -1.53 -6.47
CA LEU A 53 10.22 -0.51 -5.69
C LEU A 53 9.61 -0.48 -4.29
N ASP A 54 10.46 -0.48 -3.27
CA ASP A 54 10.05 -0.40 -1.87
C ASP A 54 11.17 0.32 -1.08
N PRO A 55 10.95 0.71 0.20
CA PRO A 55 11.96 1.45 0.96
C PRO A 55 13.22 0.61 1.32
N GLY A 56 13.26 -0.67 0.93
CA GLY A 56 14.36 -1.57 1.16
C GLY A 56 14.76 -1.66 2.63
N ALA A 57 16.07 -1.66 2.87
CA ALA A 57 16.63 -1.81 4.20
C ALA A 57 16.28 -0.69 5.19
N PHE A 58 15.90 0.50 4.70
CA PHE A 58 15.60 1.63 5.57
C PHE A 58 14.17 1.60 6.12
N GLY A 59 13.24 0.93 5.44
CA GLY A 59 11.85 0.84 5.90
C GLY A 59 11.12 2.19 6.02
N THR A 60 11.59 3.23 5.32
CA THR A 60 11.01 4.58 5.33
C THR A 60 9.56 4.56 4.85
N LEU A 61 8.62 4.98 5.68
CA LEU A 61 7.23 5.19 5.29
C LEU A 61 7.07 6.49 4.49
N GLY A 62 6.16 6.49 3.52
CA GLY A 62 5.85 7.67 2.71
C GLY A 62 6.73 7.82 1.46
N VAL A 63 7.46 6.78 1.07
CA VAL A 63 8.24 6.76 -0.19
C VAL A 63 7.37 6.63 -1.44
N GLY A 64 6.13 6.15 -1.28
CA GLY A 64 5.30 5.64 -2.36
C GLY A 64 5.09 6.66 -3.49
N ALA A 65 4.72 7.89 -3.15
CA ALA A 65 4.39 8.87 -4.17
C ALA A 65 5.63 9.41 -4.88
N GLY A 66 6.72 9.63 -4.14
CA GLY A 66 7.99 10.05 -4.72
C GLY A 66 8.57 9.01 -5.67
N PHE A 67 8.50 7.73 -5.29
CA PHE A 67 8.96 6.63 -6.14
C PHE A 67 8.06 6.47 -7.38
N ALA A 68 6.74 6.60 -7.23
CA ALA A 68 5.82 6.56 -8.35
C ALA A 68 6.06 7.70 -9.35
N LEU A 69 6.33 8.92 -8.86
CA LEU A 69 6.71 10.06 -9.68
C LEU A 69 7.96 9.76 -10.51
N GLY A 70 9.02 9.30 -9.84
CA GLY A 70 10.28 8.94 -10.50
C GLY A 70 10.10 7.83 -11.53
N ALA A 71 9.39 6.75 -11.16
CA ALA A 71 9.10 5.63 -12.05
C ALA A 71 8.36 6.09 -13.31
N LYS A 72 7.34 6.92 -13.16
CA LYS A 72 6.54 7.41 -14.29
C LYS A 72 7.31 8.36 -15.20
N LEU A 73 8.20 9.19 -14.65
CA LEU A 73 9.06 10.08 -15.45
C LEU A 73 10.12 9.30 -16.24
N VAL A 74 10.67 8.22 -15.67
CA VAL A 74 11.68 7.38 -16.35
C VAL A 74 11.03 6.39 -17.32
N ARG A 75 9.81 5.93 -17.02
CA ARG A 75 9.04 4.98 -17.83
C ARG A 75 7.62 5.54 -18.11
N PRO A 76 7.48 6.54 -19.01
CA PRO A 76 6.19 7.21 -19.27
C PRO A 76 5.06 6.27 -19.67
N GLU A 77 5.37 5.21 -20.41
CA GLU A 77 4.39 4.23 -20.90
C GLU A 77 4.05 3.13 -19.88
N ALA A 78 4.75 3.04 -18.75
CA ALA A 78 4.48 2.01 -17.74
C ALA A 78 3.18 2.29 -16.98
N SER A 79 2.45 1.23 -16.62
CA SER A 79 1.33 1.33 -15.70
C SER A 79 1.89 1.34 -14.27
N VAL A 80 1.83 2.48 -13.59
CA VAL A 80 2.46 2.64 -12.27
C VAL A 80 1.41 2.51 -11.18
N TRP A 81 1.63 1.53 -10.28
CA TRP A 81 0.73 1.19 -9.19
C TRP A 81 1.44 1.34 -7.85
N ILE A 82 0.80 2.00 -6.91
CA ILE A 82 1.24 2.07 -5.53
C ILE A 82 0.36 1.16 -4.68
N VAL A 83 0.98 0.31 -3.88
CA VAL A 83 0.33 -0.51 -2.85
C VAL A 83 0.67 0.14 -1.51
N TYR A 84 -0.34 0.74 -0.88
CA TYR A 84 -0.22 1.50 0.35
C TYR A 84 -0.79 0.76 1.56
N GLY A 85 -0.18 0.95 2.72
CA GLY A 85 -0.93 1.00 3.98
C GLY A 85 -1.52 2.40 4.19
N ASP A 86 -2.69 2.52 4.80
CA ASP A 86 -3.35 3.80 5.11
C ASP A 86 -2.45 4.81 5.86
N GLY A 87 -1.70 4.36 6.86
CA GLY A 87 -0.76 5.20 7.60
C GLY A 87 0.40 5.71 6.74
N ALA A 88 0.91 4.88 5.82
CA ALA A 88 1.97 5.27 4.89
C ALA A 88 1.47 6.26 3.84
N LEU A 89 0.25 6.05 3.32
CA LEU A 89 -0.42 7.01 2.46
C LEU A 89 -0.51 8.39 3.14
N GLY A 90 -0.79 8.45 4.44
CA GLY A 90 -0.85 9.72 5.19
C GLY A 90 0.39 10.61 5.03
N TYR A 91 1.58 10.03 4.83
CA TYR A 91 2.82 10.78 4.54
C TYR A 91 2.94 11.24 3.09
N SER A 92 2.36 10.49 2.14
CA SER A 92 2.50 10.69 0.69
C SER A 92 1.30 11.39 0.03
N ILE A 93 0.14 11.47 0.68
CA ILE A 93 -1.13 11.81 0.03
C ILE A 93 -1.14 13.20 -0.62
N MET A 94 -0.35 14.13 -0.09
CA MET A 94 -0.24 15.50 -0.64
C MET A 94 0.35 15.52 -2.05
N GLU A 95 1.14 14.52 -2.46
CA GLU A 95 1.71 14.46 -3.81
C GLU A 95 0.70 14.09 -4.90
N TYR A 96 -0.52 13.69 -4.55
CA TYR A 96 -1.58 13.54 -5.54
C TYR A 96 -1.92 14.87 -6.21
N ASP A 97 -1.76 16.00 -5.52
CA ASP A 97 -1.83 17.32 -6.14
C ASP A 97 -0.78 17.48 -7.26
N THR A 98 0.46 17.04 -7.02
CA THR A 98 1.52 17.00 -8.03
C THR A 98 1.14 16.09 -9.21
N PHE A 99 0.63 14.88 -8.94
CA PHE A 99 0.21 13.96 -10.01
C PHE A 99 -0.83 14.59 -10.92
N ILE A 100 -1.85 15.25 -10.34
CA ILE A 100 -2.91 15.90 -11.10
C ILE A 100 -2.38 17.11 -11.88
N ARG A 101 -1.64 18.02 -11.23
CA ARG A 101 -1.08 19.22 -11.90
C ARG A 101 -0.20 18.89 -13.09
N HIS A 102 0.57 17.80 -13.00
CA HIS A 102 1.50 17.38 -14.03
C HIS A 102 0.92 16.30 -14.97
N LYS A 103 -0.36 15.92 -14.80
CA LYS A 103 -1.04 14.89 -15.60
C LYS A 103 -0.28 13.56 -15.62
N ILE A 104 0.19 13.14 -14.46
CA ILE A 104 0.96 11.92 -14.24
C ILE A 104 -0.01 10.85 -13.73
N PRO A 105 -0.47 9.91 -14.58
CA PRO A 105 -1.45 8.91 -14.17
C PRO A 105 -0.78 7.85 -13.30
N ILE A 106 -1.21 7.77 -12.04
CA ILE A 106 -0.79 6.78 -11.05
C ILE A 106 -2.05 6.11 -10.50
N ILE A 107 -1.99 4.79 -10.31
CA ILE A 107 -3.05 4.03 -9.64
C ILE A 107 -2.57 3.68 -8.24
N SER A 108 -3.47 3.71 -7.26
CA SER A 108 -3.10 3.38 -5.89
C SER A 108 -4.16 2.53 -5.21
N ILE A 109 -3.70 1.54 -4.47
CA ILE A 109 -4.51 0.60 -3.71
C ILE A 109 -4.09 0.74 -2.25
N VAL A 110 -5.07 0.95 -1.38
CA VAL A 110 -4.82 1.29 0.03
C VAL A 110 -5.42 0.19 0.89
N GLY A 111 -4.57 -0.57 1.57
CA GLY A 111 -4.98 -1.40 2.70
C GLY A 111 -5.29 -0.50 3.88
N ASN A 112 -6.57 -0.42 4.25
CA ASN A 112 -7.06 0.44 5.32
C ASN A 112 -7.68 -0.42 6.43
N ASP A 113 -6.96 -0.52 7.54
CA ASP A 113 -7.37 -1.20 8.76
C ASP A 113 -7.41 -0.25 9.97
N ALA A 114 -7.20 1.05 9.75
CA ALA A 114 -7.13 2.08 10.78
C ALA A 114 -6.10 1.73 11.88
N CYS A 115 -5.01 1.05 11.52
CA CYS A 115 -4.04 0.56 12.48
C CYS A 115 -2.61 0.50 11.91
N TRP A 116 -1.63 0.76 12.77
CA TRP A 116 -0.24 0.39 12.52
C TRP A 116 -0.04 -1.12 12.75
N SER A 117 -0.75 -1.97 12.02
CA SER A 117 -0.91 -3.42 12.30
C SER A 117 0.39 -4.20 12.39
N GLN A 118 1.40 -3.85 11.58
CA GLN A 118 2.71 -4.50 11.65
C GLN A 118 3.36 -4.28 13.03
N ILE A 119 3.18 -3.11 13.64
CA ILE A 119 3.70 -2.78 14.96
C ILE A 119 2.81 -3.41 16.03
N ALA A 120 1.49 -3.31 15.88
CA ALA A 120 0.53 -3.88 16.84
C ALA A 120 0.69 -5.39 17.00
N ARG A 121 0.98 -6.11 15.90
CA ARG A 121 1.21 -7.57 15.90
C ARG A 121 2.28 -8.00 16.90
N ASP A 122 3.37 -7.25 17.00
CA ASP A 122 4.47 -7.58 17.91
C ASP A 122 4.25 -7.00 19.32
N GLN A 123 3.55 -5.86 19.44
CA GLN A 123 3.25 -5.26 20.75
C GLN A 123 2.37 -6.15 21.62
N VAL A 124 1.38 -6.85 21.06
CA VAL A 124 0.48 -7.72 21.84
C VAL A 124 1.24 -8.83 22.59
N PRO A 125 2.04 -9.70 21.93
CA PRO A 125 2.79 -10.74 22.63
C PRO A 125 3.90 -10.18 23.53
N LEU A 126 4.53 -9.05 23.20
CA LEU A 126 5.65 -8.49 23.95
C LEU A 126 5.24 -7.63 25.15
N LEU A 127 4.17 -6.84 25.01
CA LEU A 127 3.74 -5.80 25.96
C LEU A 127 2.36 -6.08 26.58
N GLY A 128 1.63 -7.07 26.07
CA GLY A 128 0.28 -7.40 26.54
C GLY A 128 -0.79 -6.36 26.17
N SER A 129 -0.47 -5.38 25.33
CA SER A 129 -1.37 -4.29 24.93
C SER A 129 -0.97 -3.67 23.59
N ILE A 130 -1.92 -3.03 22.92
CA ILE A 130 -1.67 -2.20 21.73
C ILE A 130 -1.51 -0.75 22.20
N VAL A 131 -0.40 -0.11 21.85
CA VAL A 131 -0.07 1.26 22.28
C VAL A 131 0.30 2.12 21.07
N GLY A 132 -0.48 3.17 20.83
CA GLY A 132 -0.22 4.15 19.76
C GLY A 132 -0.42 3.62 18.34
N CYS A 133 -0.97 2.40 18.18
CA CYS A 133 -1.11 1.76 16.88
C CYS A 133 -2.54 1.83 16.31
N SER A 134 -3.58 1.76 17.15
CA SER A 134 -4.97 1.76 16.70
C SER A 134 -5.55 3.16 16.60
N LEU A 135 -6.38 3.40 15.59
CA LEU A 135 -7.21 4.59 15.44
C LEU A 135 -8.67 4.27 15.77
N GLU A 136 -9.37 5.23 16.36
CA GLU A 136 -10.82 5.13 16.56
C GLU A 136 -11.51 5.32 15.19
N VAL A 137 -12.29 4.33 14.76
CA VAL A 137 -13.11 4.47 13.55
C VAL A 137 -14.25 5.46 13.84
N ARG A 138 -14.19 6.63 13.22
CA ARG A 138 -15.29 7.62 13.24
C ARG A 138 -15.92 7.73 11.86
N LEU A 139 -17.18 7.33 11.76
CA LEU A 139 -18.01 7.59 10.58
C LEU A 139 -18.47 9.05 10.62
N TYR A 140 -17.75 9.91 9.89
CA TYR A 140 -18.21 11.27 9.65
C TYR A 140 -19.30 11.24 8.57
N ILE A 141 -20.56 11.23 9.00
CA ILE A 141 -21.71 11.46 8.11
C ILE A 141 -21.74 12.96 7.85
N PHE A 142 -21.20 13.39 6.71
CA PHE A 142 -21.42 14.74 6.20
C PHE A 142 -22.90 14.85 5.82
N LYS A 143 -23.65 15.66 6.58
CA LYS A 143 -25.01 16.09 6.24
C LYS A 143 -24.96 17.18 5.16
#